data_AF-A0A382VXP5-F1
#
_entry.id   AF-A0A382VXP5-F1
#
_cell.length_a   1.000
_cell.length_b   1.000
_cell.length_c   1.000
_cell.angle_alpha   90.00
_cell.angle_beta   90.00
_cell.angle_gamma   90.00
#
_symmetry.space_group_name_H-M   'P 1'
#
loop_
_entity.id
_entity.type
_entity.pdbx_description
1 polymer ?
#
loop_
_entity_poly.entity_id
_entity_poly.type
_entity_poly.pdbx_seq_one_letter_code
_entity_poly.pdbx_strand_id
1 'polypeptide(L)'
;MEEEFKNQNILSRDLVEEMEESYLSYAMSVIISRALPDVRDGLKPVHRRVLYGAAGIGAQWNRKHKKSARIVGEVMGKYHPHGDQSIYDSLVRMAQPWSLRYMLVHGQGNFGSVDGDGAAAMRYTEAKMSKIASEMLKDIEKETVLHQPNFDDSLEEPTVLPSQIPNLLMNGSEGIAVGMATKIPPHNLKELILGLIALLENKEIGSEELFENYI
;
A
#
# COMPACT_ATOMS: atom_id res chain seq x y z
N MET A 1 -25.58 -33.58 -26.19
CA MET A 1 -25.09 -32.19 -26.10
C MET A 1 -26.24 -31.18 -26.18
N GLU A 2 -27.19 -31.31 -27.12
CA GLU A 2 -28.31 -30.35 -27.24
C GLU A 2 -29.35 -30.40 -26.10
N GLU A 3 -29.48 -31.50 -25.36
CA GLU A 3 -30.48 -31.60 -24.28
C GLU A 3 -30.06 -30.98 -22.94
N GLU A 4 -28.76 -30.77 -22.69
CA GLU A 4 -28.25 -30.22 -21.41
C GLU A 4 -28.52 -28.72 -21.24
N PHE A 5 -28.81 -28.00 -22.33
CA PHE A 5 -28.99 -26.55 -22.34
C PHE A 5 -30.45 -26.11 -22.45
N LYS A 6 -31.41 -27.04 -22.51
CA LYS A 6 -32.84 -26.75 -22.77
C LYS A 6 -33.50 -25.74 -21.81
N ASN A 7 -32.93 -25.54 -20.62
CA ASN A 7 -33.44 -24.60 -19.60
C ASN A 7 -32.44 -23.50 -19.20
N GLN A 8 -31.38 -23.27 -19.98
CA GLN A 8 -30.40 -22.21 -19.70
C GLN A 8 -30.62 -21.02 -20.63
N ASN A 9 -30.59 -19.81 -20.06
CA ASN A 9 -30.59 -18.58 -20.85
C ASN A 9 -29.17 -18.32 -21.38
N ILE A 10 -28.88 -18.80 -22.59
CA ILE A 10 -27.58 -18.64 -23.25
C ILE A 10 -27.59 -17.35 -24.05
N LEU A 11 -26.79 -16.37 -23.61
CA LEU A 11 -26.56 -15.14 -24.35
C LEU A 11 -25.37 -15.34 -25.30
N SER A 12 -25.57 -15.09 -26.58
CA SER A 12 -24.46 -15.02 -27.54
C SER A 12 -23.62 -13.78 -27.25
N ARG A 13 -22.30 -13.94 -27.18
CA ARG A 13 -21.35 -12.84 -27.01
C ARG A 13 -20.24 -12.95 -28.03
N ASP A 14 -19.88 -11.81 -28.63
CA ASP A 14 -18.77 -11.77 -29.58
C ASP A 14 -17.44 -12.00 -28.84
N LEU A 15 -16.56 -12.82 -29.43
CA LEU A 15 -15.29 -13.18 -28.80
C LEU A 15 -14.35 -11.97 -28.71
N VAL A 16 -14.32 -11.11 -29.73
CA VAL A 16 -13.42 -9.95 -29.76
C VAL A 16 -13.87 -8.93 -28.72
N GLU A 17 -15.17 -8.68 -28.64
CA GLU A 17 -15.77 -7.77 -27.65
C GLU A 17 -15.52 -8.27 -26.22
N GLU A 18 -15.80 -9.55 -25.92
CA GLU A 18 -15.54 -10.14 -24.59
C GLU A 18 -14.05 -10.05 -24.21
N MET A 19 -13.16 -10.36 -25.16
CA MET A 19 -11.71 -10.31 -24.92
C MET A 19 -11.25 -8.88 -24.62
N GLU A 20 -11.73 -7.88 -25.35
CA GLU A 20 -11.38 -6.47 -25.13
C GLU A 20 -11.87 -5.98 -23.77
N GLU A 21 -13.13 -6.22 -23.44
CA GLU A 21 -13.74 -5.78 -22.18
C GLU A 21 -13.10 -6.44 -20.95
N SER A 22 -12.93 -7.77 -20.99
CA SER A 22 -12.33 -8.52 -19.88
C SER A 22 -10.85 -8.16 -19.70
N TYR A 23 -10.09 -8.00 -20.79
CA TYR A 23 -8.70 -7.59 -20.71
C TYR A 23 -8.56 -6.16 -20.17
N LEU A 24 -9.36 -5.22 -20.67
CA LEU A 24 -9.32 -3.82 -20.23
C LEU A 24 -9.69 -3.69 -18.75
N SER A 25 -10.75 -4.39 -18.31
CA SER A 25 -11.19 -4.41 -16.91
C SER A 25 -10.09 -4.93 -15.98
N TYR A 26 -9.44 -6.03 -16.37
CA TYR A 26 -8.31 -6.57 -15.62
C TYR A 26 -7.11 -5.60 -15.60
N ALA A 27 -6.74 -5.04 -16.76
CA ALA A 27 -5.62 -4.12 -16.89
C ALA A 27 -5.80 -2.88 -16.02
N MET A 28 -6.98 -2.25 -16.07
CA MET A 28 -7.31 -1.08 -15.24
C MET A 28 -7.25 -1.43 -13.75
N SER A 29 -7.81 -2.56 -13.34
CA SER A 29 -7.77 -3.03 -11.94
C SER A 29 -6.32 -3.20 -11.45
N VAL A 30 -5.44 -3.77 -12.26
CA VAL A 30 -4.03 -3.94 -11.90
C VAL A 30 -3.29 -2.61 -11.79
N ILE A 31 -3.51 -1.69 -12.74
CA ILE A 31 -2.84 -0.38 -12.77
C ILE A 31 -3.25 0.46 -11.56
N ILE A 32 -4.56 0.61 -11.32
CA ILE A 32 -5.11 1.54 -10.32
C ILE A 32 -5.06 0.93 -8.91
N SER A 33 -5.44 -0.34 -8.78
CA SER A 33 -5.77 -0.93 -7.48
C SER A 33 -4.75 -1.97 -6.99
N ARG A 34 -3.59 -2.11 -7.65
CA ARG A 34 -2.58 -3.11 -7.25
C ARG A 34 -1.14 -2.66 -7.39
N ALA A 35 -0.72 -2.32 -8.62
CA ALA A 35 0.70 -2.30 -8.95
C ALA A 35 1.39 -0.98 -8.65
N LEU A 36 0.70 0.15 -8.85
CA LEU A 36 1.27 1.50 -8.71
C LEU A 36 0.88 2.14 -7.38
N PRO A 37 1.76 2.94 -6.75
CA PRO A 37 1.43 3.72 -5.58
C PRO A 37 0.60 4.97 -5.95
N ASP A 38 -0.17 5.49 -4.99
CA ASP A 38 -0.74 6.85 -5.11
C ASP A 38 0.34 7.90 -4.81
N VAL A 39 0.38 9.00 -5.58
CA VAL A 39 1.39 10.05 -5.40
C VAL A 39 1.29 10.77 -4.07
N ARG A 40 0.09 10.85 -3.48
CA ARG A 40 -0.21 11.65 -2.29
C ARG A 40 0.34 11.02 -1.01
N ASP A 41 0.28 9.69 -0.90
CA ASP A 41 0.77 8.95 0.28
C ASP A 41 1.91 7.97 -0.04
N GLY A 42 2.21 7.74 -1.32
CA GLY A 42 3.25 6.81 -1.75
C GLY A 42 2.93 5.34 -1.50
N LEU A 43 1.68 4.99 -1.19
CA LEU A 43 1.27 3.64 -0.83
C LEU A 43 0.48 2.96 -1.95
N LYS A 44 0.70 1.65 -2.08
CA LYS A 44 -0.19 0.75 -2.81
C LYS A 44 -1.37 0.38 -1.90
N PRO A 45 -2.52 -0.08 -2.44
CA PRO A 45 -3.69 -0.41 -1.62
C PRO A 45 -3.40 -1.40 -0.49
N VAL A 46 -2.60 -2.45 -0.74
CA VAL A 46 -2.25 -3.42 0.32
C VAL A 46 -1.45 -2.78 1.47
N HIS A 47 -0.51 -1.87 1.18
CA HIS A 47 0.27 -1.19 2.23
C HIS A 47 -0.64 -0.28 3.07
N ARG A 48 -1.50 0.50 2.40
CA ARG A 48 -2.47 1.40 3.04
C ARG A 48 -3.40 0.65 3.97
N ARG A 49 -3.99 -0.44 3.48
CA ARG A 49 -4.91 -1.29 4.24
C ARG A 49 -4.22 -1.96 5.42
N VAL A 50 -2.95 -2.40 5.28
CA VAL A 50 -2.18 -2.95 6.41
C VAL A 50 -1.97 -1.91 7.51
N LEU A 51 -1.58 -0.67 7.17
CA LEU A 51 -1.39 0.38 8.17
C LEU A 51 -2.72 0.80 8.82
N TYR A 52 -3.78 0.94 8.03
CA TYR A 52 -5.12 1.29 8.52
C TYR A 52 -5.72 0.20 9.41
N GLY A 53 -5.66 -1.07 8.99
CA GLY A 53 -6.10 -2.21 9.80
C GLY A 53 -5.28 -2.39 11.08
N ALA A 54 -3.96 -2.20 11.02
CA ALA A 54 -3.11 -2.22 12.20
C ALA A 54 -3.50 -1.13 13.22
N ALA A 55 -3.77 0.10 12.75
CA ALA A 55 -4.25 1.17 13.59
C ALA A 55 -5.62 0.84 14.22
N GLY A 56 -6.56 0.29 13.44
CA GLY A 56 -7.92 -0.07 13.88
C GLY A 56 -7.95 -1.08 15.04
N ILE A 57 -6.97 -1.99 15.13
CA ILE A 57 -6.86 -2.94 16.24
C ILE A 57 -5.92 -2.48 17.37
N GLY A 58 -5.50 -1.22 17.34
CA GLY A 58 -4.64 -0.60 18.34
C GLY A 58 -3.19 -1.08 18.29
N ALA A 59 -2.68 -1.49 17.13
CA ALA A 59 -1.27 -1.81 16.90
C ALA A 59 -0.45 -0.55 16.51
N GLN A 60 -0.70 0.57 17.19
CA GLN A 60 0.05 1.82 17.01
C GLN A 60 1.44 1.76 17.68
N TRP A 61 2.32 2.69 17.31
CA TRP A 61 3.72 2.71 17.76
C TRP A 61 3.91 2.73 19.28
N ASN A 62 3.02 3.42 20.01
CA ASN A 62 3.05 3.58 21.46
C ASN A 62 2.34 2.45 22.23
N ARG A 63 1.85 1.41 21.52
CA ARG A 63 1.20 0.24 22.12
C ARG A 63 2.09 -1.00 22.05
N LYS A 64 1.63 -2.07 22.70
CA LYS A 64 2.25 -3.40 22.60
C LYS A 64 2.05 -3.96 21.20
N HIS A 65 3.00 -4.77 20.74
CA HIS A 65 2.85 -5.52 19.51
C HIS A 65 1.61 -6.43 19.55
N LYS A 66 1.08 -6.74 18.37
CA LYS A 66 -0.01 -7.69 18.16
C LYS A 66 0.50 -8.82 17.28
N LYS A 67 -0.02 -10.03 17.44
CA LYS A 67 0.27 -11.17 16.54
C LYS A 67 0.04 -10.75 15.09
N SER A 68 0.99 -11.03 14.20
CA SER A 68 0.87 -10.67 12.78
C SER A 68 -0.39 -11.31 12.17
N ALA A 69 -0.73 -12.54 12.54
CA ALA A 69 -1.97 -13.20 12.14
C ALA A 69 -3.23 -12.37 12.45
N ARG A 70 -3.25 -11.61 13.55
CA ARG A 70 -4.38 -10.76 13.91
C ARG A 70 -4.49 -9.54 13.00
N ILE A 71 -3.35 -8.92 12.65
CA ILE A 71 -3.32 -7.79 11.70
C ILE A 71 -3.75 -8.28 10.31
N VAL A 72 -3.19 -9.40 9.86
CA VAL A 72 -3.54 -10.00 8.56
C VAL A 72 -5.02 -10.34 8.48
N GLY A 73 -5.58 -10.99 9.51
CA GLY A 73 -7.00 -11.34 9.55
C GLY A 73 -7.93 -10.12 9.55
N GLU A 74 -7.58 -9.06 10.28
CA GLU A 74 -8.34 -7.79 10.26
C GLU A 74 -8.36 -7.17 8.86
N VAL A 75 -7.19 -7.09 8.22
CA VAL A 75 -7.04 -6.48 6.90
C VAL A 75 -7.76 -7.30 5.84
N MET A 76 -7.61 -8.63 5.89
CA MET A 76 -8.26 -9.56 4.96
C MET A 76 -9.78 -9.51 5.09
N GLY A 77 -10.29 -9.56 6.33
CA GLY A 77 -11.72 -9.62 6.59
C GLY A 77 -12.46 -8.32 6.28
N LYS A 78 -11.79 -7.17 6.38
CA LYS A 78 -12.46 -5.86 6.23
C LYS A 78 -12.13 -5.12 4.94
N TYR A 79 -10.90 -5.22 4.44
CA TYR A 79 -10.40 -4.26 3.44
C TYR A 79 -9.75 -4.93 2.22
N HIS A 80 -9.14 -6.11 2.36
CA HIS A 80 -8.32 -6.72 1.30
C HIS A 80 -8.79 -8.15 0.99
N PRO A 81 -9.72 -8.35 0.04
CA PRO A 81 -10.31 -9.66 -0.30
C PRO A 81 -9.36 -10.51 -1.16
N HIS A 82 -8.10 -10.62 -0.74
CA HIS A 82 -7.06 -11.40 -1.40
C HIS A 82 -6.32 -12.25 -0.36
N GLY A 83 -5.44 -13.15 -0.83
CA GLY A 83 -4.77 -14.13 0.01
C GLY A 83 -4.04 -13.50 1.19
N ASP A 84 -4.19 -14.11 2.37
CA ASP A 84 -3.51 -13.77 3.62
C ASP A 84 -1.99 -13.63 3.45
N GLN A 85 -1.39 -14.49 2.62
CA GLN A 85 0.04 -14.46 2.31
C GLN A 85 0.46 -13.11 1.71
N SER A 86 -0.30 -12.55 0.77
CA SER A 86 0.03 -11.26 0.13
C SER A 86 0.04 -10.10 1.12
N ILE A 87 -0.88 -10.12 2.08
CA ILE A 87 -0.98 -9.13 3.16
C ILE A 87 0.19 -9.31 4.13
N TYR A 88 0.51 -10.57 4.48
CA TYR A 88 1.61 -10.87 5.39
C TYR A 88 2.97 -10.51 4.78
N ASP A 89 3.21 -10.82 3.51
CA ASP A 89 4.45 -10.45 2.80
C ASP A 89 4.61 -8.93 2.72
N SER A 90 3.53 -8.20 2.45
CA SER A 90 3.50 -6.74 2.50
C SER A 90 3.88 -6.21 3.89
N LEU A 91 3.28 -6.77 4.96
CA LEU A 91 3.59 -6.41 6.34
C LEU A 91 5.07 -6.71 6.67
N VAL A 92 5.57 -7.87 6.29
CA VAL A 92 6.96 -8.30 6.51
C VAL A 92 7.92 -7.35 5.81
N ARG A 93 7.68 -7.04 4.53
CA ARG A 93 8.53 -6.13 3.75
C ARG A 93 8.59 -4.73 4.38
N MET A 94 7.48 -4.23 4.91
CA MET A 94 7.43 -2.95 5.62
C MET A 94 8.17 -2.94 6.97
N ALA A 95 8.53 -4.12 7.49
CA ALA A 95 9.25 -4.31 8.75
C ALA A 95 10.74 -4.65 8.57
N GLN A 96 11.22 -4.78 7.33
CA GLN A 96 12.60 -5.15 7.02
C GLN A 96 13.48 -3.91 6.82
N PRO A 97 14.58 -3.73 7.59
CA PRO A 97 15.42 -2.53 7.52
C PRO A 97 16.24 -2.40 6.22
N TRP A 98 16.43 -3.49 5.47
CA TRP A 98 17.06 -3.46 4.16
C TRP A 98 16.07 -3.26 3.01
N SER A 99 14.76 -3.43 3.24
CA SER A 99 13.75 -3.24 2.18
C SER A 99 13.23 -1.82 2.10
N LEU A 100 13.13 -1.11 3.22
CA LEU A 100 12.65 0.28 3.28
C LEU A 100 13.67 1.14 3.99
N ARG A 101 13.92 2.34 3.44
CA ARG A 101 14.81 3.33 4.06
C ARG A 101 14.32 3.77 5.43
N TYR A 102 13.00 3.88 5.59
CA TYR A 102 12.29 4.18 6.83
C TYR A 102 11.15 3.18 7.01
N MET A 103 11.37 2.18 7.87
CA MET A 103 10.39 1.12 8.12
C MET A 103 9.04 1.68 8.60
N LEU A 104 7.95 1.18 8.02
CA LEU A 104 6.58 1.57 8.38
C LEU A 104 5.97 0.64 9.44
N VAL A 105 6.54 -0.55 9.60
CA VAL A 105 6.16 -1.54 10.60
C VAL A 105 7.37 -1.84 11.50
N HIS A 106 7.10 -2.01 12.78
CA HIS A 106 8.07 -2.49 13.76
C HIS A 106 7.71 -3.94 14.14
N GLY A 107 8.46 -4.89 13.59
CA GLY A 107 8.30 -6.32 13.86
C GLY A 107 8.97 -6.78 15.17
N GLN A 108 8.53 -7.91 15.69
CA GLN A 108 9.17 -8.69 16.75
C GLN A 108 9.10 -10.18 16.40
N GLY A 109 10.25 -10.86 16.45
CA GLY A 109 10.43 -12.22 15.96
C GLY A 109 11.27 -12.25 14.69
N ASN A 110 11.27 -13.39 13.98
CA ASN A 110 12.02 -13.54 12.74
C ASN A 110 11.24 -12.98 11.53
N PHE A 111 11.71 -11.87 10.97
CA PHE A 111 11.17 -11.20 9.78
C PHE A 111 12.03 -11.41 8.52
N GLY A 112 12.86 -12.45 8.52
CA GLY A 112 13.76 -12.80 7.42
C GLY A 112 15.15 -12.19 7.59
N SER A 113 15.98 -12.34 6.55
CA SER A 113 17.36 -11.87 6.49
C SER A 113 17.70 -11.28 5.12
N VAL A 114 18.85 -10.61 5.01
CA VAL A 114 19.40 -10.14 3.73
C VAL A 114 19.87 -11.30 2.84
N ASP A 115 20.11 -12.48 3.43
CA ASP A 115 20.60 -13.67 2.74
C ASP A 115 19.48 -14.42 1.97
N GLY A 116 18.24 -13.93 2.05
CA GLY A 116 17.09 -14.48 1.35
C GLY A 116 16.22 -15.39 2.20
N ASP A 117 16.51 -15.53 3.50
CA ASP A 117 15.62 -16.27 4.41
C ASP A 117 14.29 -15.54 4.55
N GLY A 118 13.19 -16.28 4.35
CA GLY A 118 11.84 -15.78 4.57
C GLY A 118 11.55 -15.51 6.06
N ALA A 119 10.52 -14.71 6.32
CA ALA A 119 10.01 -14.52 7.66
C ALA A 119 9.44 -15.82 8.23
N ALA A 120 9.45 -15.95 9.57
CA ALA A 120 8.70 -17.01 10.22
C ALA A 120 7.19 -16.87 9.94
N ALA A 121 6.42 -17.95 10.11
CA ALA A 121 4.98 -17.89 9.92
C ALA A 121 4.31 -16.85 10.84
N MET A 122 3.26 -16.20 10.34
CA MET A 122 2.55 -15.08 11.01
C MET A 122 2.00 -15.38 12.42
N ARG A 123 1.96 -16.67 12.82
CA ARG A 123 1.62 -17.12 14.18
C ARG A 123 2.73 -16.90 15.20
N TYR A 124 3.98 -16.81 14.75
CA TYR A 124 5.16 -16.62 15.60
C TYR A 124 5.59 -15.15 15.70
N THR A 125 5.34 -14.36 14.65
CA THR A 125 5.73 -12.96 14.61
C THR A 125 4.67 -12.05 15.24
N GLU A 126 5.14 -10.91 15.75
CA GLU A 126 4.29 -9.83 16.21
C GLU A 126 4.71 -8.52 15.53
N ALA A 127 3.77 -7.61 15.35
CA ALA A 127 4.03 -6.33 14.71
C ALA A 127 3.19 -5.21 15.33
N LYS A 128 3.68 -3.99 15.14
CA LYS A 128 2.95 -2.74 15.33
C LYS A 128 3.48 -1.72 14.32
N MET A 129 2.77 -0.61 14.15
CA MET A 129 3.26 0.49 13.33
C MET A 129 4.57 1.07 13.91
N SER A 130 5.44 1.55 13.03
CA SER A 130 6.55 2.41 13.44
C SER A 130 6.03 3.80 13.81
N LYS A 131 6.84 4.57 14.55
CA LYS A 131 6.47 5.95 14.95
C LYS A 131 6.20 6.82 13.71
N ILE A 132 7.03 6.70 12.68
CA ILE A 132 6.89 7.48 11.44
C ILE A 132 5.63 7.11 10.65
N ALA A 133 5.26 5.82 10.61
CA ALA A 133 4.02 5.40 9.95
C ALA A 133 2.77 5.95 10.65
N SER A 134 2.82 6.14 11.98
CA SER A 134 1.67 6.73 12.70
C SER A 134 1.44 8.21 12.34
N GLU A 135 2.46 8.96 11.94
CA GLU A 135 2.27 10.31 11.37
C GLU A 135 1.53 10.27 10.03
N MET A 136 1.54 9.14 9.31
CA MET A 136 0.77 9.02 8.07
C MET A 136 -0.74 8.92 8.31
N LEU A 137 -1.17 8.44 9.47
CA LEU A 137 -2.58 8.31 9.85
C LEU A 137 -3.08 9.44 10.78
N LYS A 138 -2.23 10.42 11.04
CA LYS A 138 -2.57 11.52 11.94
C LYS A 138 -3.74 12.32 11.38
N ASP A 139 -4.70 12.65 12.25
CA ASP A 139 -5.90 13.41 11.95
C ASP A 139 -6.86 12.74 10.95
N ILE A 140 -6.74 11.42 10.72
CA ILE A 140 -7.63 10.68 9.81
C ILE A 140 -9.09 10.65 10.30
N GLU A 141 -9.29 10.71 11.62
CA GLU A 141 -10.61 10.77 12.27
C GLU A 141 -11.33 12.11 12.10
N LYS A 142 -10.64 13.13 11.57
CA LYS A 142 -11.17 14.49 11.37
C LYS A 142 -11.67 14.71 9.94
N GLU A 143 -12.07 13.64 9.25
CA GLU A 143 -12.59 13.68 7.88
C GLU A 143 -11.62 14.37 6.89
N THR A 144 -10.31 14.19 7.11
CA THR A 144 -9.25 14.84 6.30
C THR A 144 -9.04 14.22 4.94
N VAL A 145 -9.60 13.02 4.71
CA VAL A 145 -9.49 12.26 3.46
C VAL A 145 -10.85 11.65 3.10
N LEU A 146 -11.07 11.48 1.80
CA LEU A 146 -12.23 10.77 1.29
C LEU A 146 -12.13 9.28 1.65
N HIS A 147 -13.25 8.75 2.10
CA HIS A 147 -13.45 7.32 2.30
C HIS A 147 -14.27 6.76 1.13
N GLN A 148 -14.13 5.46 0.91
CA GLN A 148 -14.90 4.71 -0.07
C GLN A 148 -15.44 3.43 0.58
N PRO A 149 -16.55 2.87 0.09
CA PRO A 149 -17.00 1.55 0.53
C PRO A 149 -15.89 0.50 0.36
N ASN A 150 -15.84 -0.46 1.27
CA ASN A 150 -14.99 -1.63 1.16
C ASN A 150 -15.55 -2.62 0.11
N PHE A 151 -14.92 -3.78 -0.03
CA PHE A 151 -15.24 -4.72 -1.11
C PHE A 151 -16.64 -5.36 -1.06
N ASP A 152 -17.32 -5.31 0.09
CA ASP A 152 -18.67 -5.85 0.29
C ASP A 152 -19.68 -4.77 0.73
N ASP A 153 -19.30 -3.49 0.58
CA ASP A 153 -20.09 -2.30 0.94
C ASP A 153 -20.57 -2.26 2.42
N SER A 154 -19.97 -3.06 3.31
CA SER A 154 -20.36 -3.13 4.73
C SER A 154 -19.58 -2.15 5.62
N LEU A 155 -18.42 -1.69 5.16
CA LEU A 155 -17.50 -0.79 5.86
C LEU A 155 -16.97 0.26 4.90
N GLU A 156 -16.26 1.24 5.45
CA GLU A 156 -15.52 2.22 4.67
C GLU A 156 -14.01 2.07 4.88
N GLU A 157 -13.24 2.42 3.84
CA GLU A 157 -11.79 2.52 3.89
C GLU A 157 -11.30 3.85 3.29
N PRO A 158 -10.16 4.39 3.75
CA PRO A 158 -9.62 5.62 3.21
C PRO A 158 -9.06 5.41 1.79
N THR A 159 -9.40 6.32 0.88
CA THR A 159 -8.85 6.33 -0.49
C THR A 159 -7.34 6.59 -0.50
N VAL A 160 -6.89 7.47 0.39
CA VAL A 160 -5.48 7.80 0.69
C VAL A 160 -5.31 8.05 2.19
N LEU A 161 -4.08 7.95 2.70
CA LEU A 161 -3.79 8.41 4.05
C LEU A 161 -3.49 9.92 4.08
N PRO A 162 -3.78 10.64 5.19
CA PRO A 162 -3.44 12.06 5.32
C PRO A 162 -1.98 12.40 5.05
N SER A 163 -1.06 11.47 5.40
CA SER A 163 0.37 11.49 5.05
C SER A 163 1.07 12.85 5.20
N GLN A 164 1.48 13.21 6.42
CA GLN A 164 2.27 14.42 6.69
C GLN A 164 3.75 14.33 6.24
N ILE A 165 4.15 13.19 5.68
CA ILE A 165 5.53 12.92 5.24
C ILE A 165 5.53 12.56 3.74
N PRO A 166 6.58 12.94 2.98
CA PRO A 166 6.69 12.66 1.55
C PRO A 166 7.09 11.20 1.31
N ASN A 167 6.24 10.25 1.71
CA ASN A 167 6.57 8.82 1.78
C ASN A 167 6.96 8.23 0.42
N LEU A 168 6.35 8.68 -0.69
CA LEU A 168 6.69 8.21 -2.03
C LEU A 168 8.19 8.36 -2.35
N LEU A 169 8.74 9.55 -2.10
CA LEU A 169 10.16 9.82 -2.36
C LEU A 169 11.05 9.31 -1.22
N MET A 170 10.56 9.39 0.03
CA MET A 170 11.28 8.96 1.22
C MET A 170 11.61 7.46 1.20
N ASN A 171 10.65 6.63 0.81
CA ASN A 171 10.80 5.17 0.78
C ASN A 171 10.92 4.59 -0.63
N GLY A 172 10.58 5.37 -1.66
CA GLY A 172 10.53 4.87 -3.02
C GLY A 172 9.33 3.94 -3.26
N SER A 173 9.25 3.43 -4.48
CA SER A 173 8.26 2.42 -4.85
C SER A 173 8.71 1.68 -6.10
N GLU A 174 8.40 0.39 -6.17
CA GLU A 174 8.64 -0.43 -7.35
C GLU A 174 7.37 -1.22 -7.66
N GLY A 175 6.97 -1.26 -8.93
CA GLY A 175 5.75 -1.93 -9.35
C GLY A 175 5.74 -2.21 -10.83
N ILE A 176 5.18 -3.37 -11.20
CA ILE A 176 4.98 -3.78 -12.59
C ILE A 176 3.48 -3.95 -12.77
N ALA A 177 2.89 -3.17 -13.67
CA ALA A 177 1.47 -3.21 -14.00
C ALA A 177 1.27 -3.81 -15.40
N VAL A 178 0.06 -3.67 -15.96
CA VAL A 178 -0.20 -4.04 -17.35
C VAL A 178 0.25 -2.89 -18.26
N GLY A 179 1.25 -3.15 -19.11
CA GLY A 179 1.77 -2.17 -20.08
C GLY A 179 2.67 -1.07 -19.51
N MET A 180 2.93 -1.04 -18.19
CA MET A 180 3.77 -0.02 -17.56
C MET A 180 4.47 -0.54 -16.29
N ALA A 181 5.52 0.15 -15.88
CA ALA A 181 6.25 -0.12 -14.65
C ALA A 181 6.69 1.18 -13.98
N THR A 182 6.91 1.13 -12.66
CA THR A 182 7.47 2.24 -11.87
C THR A 182 8.64 1.76 -11.04
N LYS A 183 9.66 2.62 -10.92
CA LYS A 183 10.82 2.41 -10.05
C LYS A 183 11.33 3.76 -9.56
N ILE A 184 11.03 4.06 -8.31
CA ILE A 184 11.40 5.30 -7.64
C ILE A 184 12.34 4.92 -6.49
N PRO A 185 13.59 5.42 -6.47
CA PRO A 185 14.52 5.14 -5.38
C PRO A 185 14.14 5.89 -4.09
N PRO A 186 14.54 5.38 -2.91
CA PRO A 186 14.38 6.10 -1.66
C PRO A 186 15.35 7.29 -1.56
N HIS A 187 14.91 8.36 -0.91
CA HIS A 187 15.70 9.58 -0.67
C HIS A 187 15.82 9.88 0.83
N ASN A 188 16.77 10.74 1.18
CA ASN A 188 16.95 11.21 2.55
C ASN A 188 15.81 12.17 2.94
N LEU A 189 15.17 11.92 4.09
CA LEU A 189 14.07 12.75 4.55
C LEU A 189 14.49 14.21 4.80
N LYS A 190 15.74 14.48 5.24
CA LYS A 190 16.19 15.86 5.49
C LYS A 190 16.29 16.66 4.19
N GLU A 191 16.91 16.09 3.16
CA GLU A 191 17.04 16.70 1.83
C GLU A 191 15.66 16.93 1.22
N LEU A 192 14.75 15.94 1.30
CA LEU A 192 13.37 16.11 0.83
C LEU A 192 12.65 17.27 1.51
N ILE A 193 12.78 17.41 2.83
CA ILE A 193 12.13 18.50 3.55
C ILE A 193 12.75 19.86 3.21
N LEU A 194 14.08 19.94 3.07
CA LEU A 194 14.77 21.16 2.63
C LEU A 194 14.32 21.59 1.23
N GLY A 195 14.26 20.65 0.28
CA GLY A 195 13.77 20.93 -1.07
C GLY A 195 12.30 21.34 -1.10
N LEU A 196 11.44 20.71 -0.28
CA LEU A 196 10.04 21.11 -0.15
C LEU A 196 9.89 22.52 0.44
N ILE A 197 10.70 22.88 1.44
CA ILE A 197 10.73 24.25 1.99
C ILE A 197 11.17 25.25 0.92
N ALA A 198 12.21 24.95 0.15
CA ALA A 198 12.68 25.80 -0.95
C ALA A 198 11.59 26.03 -2.01
N LEU A 199 10.85 24.97 -2.39
CA LEU A 199 9.71 25.06 -3.32
C LEU A 199 8.55 25.90 -2.77
N LEU A 200 8.33 25.89 -1.44
CA LEU A 200 7.32 26.73 -0.81
C LEU A 200 7.73 28.21 -0.78
N GLU A 201 9.01 28.49 -0.58
CA GLU A 201 9.57 29.85 -0.58
C GLU A 201 9.67 30.44 -1.99
N ASN A 202 10.03 29.62 -2.98
CA ASN A 202 10.13 30.00 -4.39
C ASN A 202 9.51 28.93 -5.30
N LYS A 203 8.29 29.17 -5.78
CA LYS A 203 7.57 28.25 -6.67
C LYS A 203 8.19 28.11 -8.06
N GLU A 204 9.01 29.07 -8.47
CA GLU A 204 9.68 29.10 -9.79
C GLU A 204 11.11 28.54 -9.72
N ILE A 205 11.53 27.98 -8.58
CA ILE A 205 12.86 27.37 -8.44
C ILE A 205 13.04 26.26 -9.48
N GLY A 206 14.13 26.34 -10.24
CA GLY A 206 14.48 25.35 -11.25
C GLY A 206 14.95 24.05 -10.61
N SER A 207 14.86 22.94 -11.35
CA SER A 207 15.36 21.65 -10.86
C SER A 207 16.86 21.66 -10.58
N GLU A 208 17.65 22.36 -11.41
CA GLU A 208 19.11 22.47 -11.23
C GLU A 208 19.45 23.20 -9.93
N GLU A 209 18.82 24.34 -9.68
CA GLU A 209 18.99 25.11 -8.43
C GLU A 209 18.54 24.32 -7.20
N LEU A 210 17.45 23.56 -7.30
CA LEU A 210 16.94 22.70 -6.23
C LEU A 210 17.95 21.59 -5.87
N PHE A 211 18.55 20.95 -6.88
CA PHE A 211 19.51 19.88 -6.67
C PHE A 211 20.89 20.37 -6.19
N GLU A 212 21.36 21.54 -6.62
CA GLU A 212 22.67 22.03 -6.22
C GLU A 212 22.70 22.64 -4.81
N ASN A 213 21.60 23.28 -4.40
CA ASN A 213 21.59 24.11 -3.18
C ASN A 213 20.84 23.49 -2.00
N TYR A 214 19.95 22.51 -2.22
CA TYR A 214 19.03 22.01 -1.19
C TYR A 214 19.03 20.48 -1.00
N ILE A 215 19.59 19.72 -1.94
CA ILE A 215 19.65 18.25 -1.93
C ILE A 215 21.12 17.82 -1.92
#